data_AF-A0A538BGW5-F1
#
_entry.id   AF-A0A538BGW5-F1
#
_cell.length_a   1.000
_cell.length_b   1.000
_cell.length_c   1.000
_cell.angle_alpha   90.00
_cell.angle_beta   90.00
_cell.angle_gamma   90.00
#
_symmetry.space_group_name_H-M   'P 1'
#
loop_
_entity.id
_entity.type
_entity.pdbx_description
1 polymer ?
#
loop_
_entity_poly.entity_id
_entity_poly.type
_entity_poly.pdbx_seq_one_letter_code
_entity_poly.pdbx_strand_id
1 'polypeptide(L)'
;MDKAELIHTMREAYHRVAGAIEHVPDERLLEPAMDDWTGKDLLAHMAWWHDHSARVIEGLRAGRQPYDVNDPANSTDALNERTHREHLDDPPELTRRAFDESFKPAAGGARAGNGRGAVRRRSLAVAGRGGA
;
A
#
# COMPACT_ATOMS: atom_id res chain seq x y z
N MET A 1 26.35 -3.33 7.12
CA MET A 1 25.16 -2.56 7.50
C MET A 1 24.54 -3.21 8.72
N ASP A 2 24.55 -2.53 9.85
CA ASP A 2 23.80 -2.96 11.03
C ASP A 2 22.35 -2.42 11.02
N LYS A 3 21.56 -2.77 12.04
CA LYS A 3 20.16 -2.33 12.15
C LYS A 3 20.02 -0.80 12.25
N ALA A 4 20.91 -0.14 12.98
CA ALA A 4 20.85 1.30 13.18
C ALA A 4 21.18 2.03 11.88
N GLU A 5 22.21 1.59 11.17
CA GLU A 5 22.60 2.08 9.85
C GLU A 5 21.47 1.89 8.83
N LEU A 6 20.81 0.73 8.82
CA LEU A 6 19.67 0.47 7.94
C LEU A 6 18.51 1.42 8.23
N ILE A 7 18.11 1.58 9.50
CA ILE A 7 17.01 2.47 9.90
C ILE A 7 17.34 3.92 9.54
N HIS A 8 18.57 4.35 9.77
CA HIS A 8 19.02 5.68 9.38
C HIS A 8 18.94 5.87 7.86
N THR A 9 19.46 4.92 7.08
CA THR A 9 19.43 4.93 5.62
C THR A 9 18.00 5.03 5.08
N MET A 10 17.08 4.24 5.63
CA MET A 10 15.67 4.27 5.20
C MET A 10 15.01 5.62 5.52
N ARG A 11 15.28 6.21 6.69
CA ARG A 11 14.75 7.52 7.08
C ARG A 11 15.28 8.64 6.18
N GLU A 12 16.58 8.64 5.92
CA GLU A 12 17.19 9.62 5.02
C GLU A 12 16.64 9.50 3.59
N ALA A 13 16.49 8.28 3.09
CA ALA A 13 15.89 8.05 1.77
C ALA A 13 14.45 8.58 1.71
N TYR A 14 13.63 8.27 2.72
CA TYR A 14 12.26 8.78 2.80
C TYR A 14 12.23 10.31 2.85
N HIS A 15 13.01 10.95 3.72
CA HIS A 15 13.02 12.41 3.83
C HIS A 15 13.44 13.10 2.53
N ARG A 16 14.41 12.54 1.80
CA ARG A 16 14.80 13.07 0.48
C ARG A 16 13.67 13.01 -0.53
N VAL A 17 12.96 11.88 -0.60
CA VAL A 17 11.81 11.73 -1.50
C VAL A 17 10.68 12.65 -1.07
N ALA A 18 10.31 12.65 0.22
CA ALA A 18 9.24 13.48 0.75
C ALA A 18 9.48 14.98 0.51
N GLY A 19 10.71 15.47 0.77
CA GLY A 19 11.08 16.86 0.49
C GLY A 19 11.04 17.20 -1.00
N ALA A 20 11.39 16.28 -1.90
CA ALA A 20 11.25 16.51 -3.33
C ALA A 20 9.77 16.57 -3.76
N ILE A 21 8.92 15.69 -3.21
CA ILE A 21 7.49 15.61 -3.52
C ILE A 21 6.70 16.80 -2.95
N GLU A 22 7.12 17.38 -1.83
CA GLU A 22 6.50 18.57 -1.23
C GLU A 22 6.41 19.76 -2.20
N HIS A 23 7.37 19.87 -3.12
CA HIS A 23 7.41 20.95 -4.13
C HIS A 23 6.65 20.63 -5.42
N VAL A 24 6.12 19.42 -5.56
CA VAL A 24 5.31 19.03 -6.72
C VAL A 24 3.85 19.34 -6.41
N PRO A 25 3.15 20.19 -7.16
CA PRO A 25 1.72 20.43 -6.95
C PRO A 25 0.89 19.21 -7.39
N ASP A 26 -0.32 19.06 -6.85
CA ASP A 26 -1.14 17.86 -7.05
C ASP A 26 -1.55 17.64 -8.51
N GLU A 27 -1.74 18.73 -9.28
CA GLU A 27 -2.05 18.65 -10.70
C GLU A 27 -0.90 18.01 -11.49
N ARG A 28 0.35 18.24 -11.08
CA ARG A 28 1.54 17.64 -11.70
C ARG A 28 1.67 16.16 -11.39
N LEU A 29 1.06 15.67 -10.30
CA LEU A 29 1.05 14.24 -9.97
C LEU A 29 0.14 13.43 -10.89
N LEU A 30 -0.75 14.08 -11.65
CA LEU A 30 -1.59 13.42 -12.66
C LEU A 30 -0.86 13.20 -13.99
N GLU A 31 0.33 13.77 -14.15
CA GLU A 31 1.12 13.57 -15.36
C GLU A 31 1.78 12.18 -15.36
N PRO A 32 1.97 11.57 -16.55
CA PRO A 32 2.75 10.35 -16.69
C PRO A 32 4.16 10.51 -16.10
N ALA A 33 4.58 9.52 -15.32
CA ALA A 33 5.88 9.50 -14.65
C ALA A 33 6.71 8.27 -15.03
N MET A 34 6.07 7.11 -15.19
CA MET A 34 6.73 5.85 -15.56
C MET A 34 5.76 4.96 -16.33
N ASP A 35 5.99 4.78 -17.63
CA ASP A 35 5.06 4.09 -18.52
C ASP A 35 3.62 4.64 -18.34
N ASP A 36 2.66 3.78 -17.98
CA ASP A 36 1.27 4.15 -17.75
C ASP A 36 1.00 4.72 -16.34
N TRP A 37 2.01 4.78 -15.46
CA TRP A 37 1.86 5.25 -14.08
C TRP A 37 2.09 6.75 -14.01
N THR A 38 1.20 7.42 -13.29
CA THR A 38 1.33 8.84 -12.94
C THR A 38 2.09 9.03 -11.63
N GLY A 39 2.46 10.27 -11.32
CA GLY A 39 3.05 10.62 -10.02
C GLY A 39 2.20 10.15 -8.83
N LYS A 40 0.86 10.28 -8.91
CA LYS A 40 -0.04 9.84 -7.84
C LYS A 40 -0.03 8.32 -7.64
N ASP A 41 0.17 7.55 -8.72
CA ASP A 41 0.21 6.08 -8.65
C ASP A 41 1.49 5.60 -7.96
N LEU A 42 2.61 6.28 -8.22
CA LEU A 42 3.87 6.04 -7.51
C LEU A 42 3.75 6.35 -6.01
N LEU A 43 3.06 7.43 -5.62
CA LEU A 43 2.83 7.75 -4.21
C LEU A 43 1.96 6.69 -3.52
N ALA A 44 0.86 6.27 -4.16
CA ALA A 44 -0.01 5.22 -3.65
C ALA A 44 0.74 3.89 -3.48
N HIS A 45 1.57 3.53 -4.45
CA HIS A 45 2.38 2.32 -4.43
C HIS A 45 3.42 2.33 -3.30
N MET A 46 4.16 3.43 -3.12
CA MET A 46 5.10 3.56 -2.00
C MET A 46 4.38 3.47 -0.65
N ALA A 47 3.24 4.17 -0.52
CA ALA A 47 2.44 4.11 0.69
C ALA A 47 1.99 2.69 1.02
N TRP A 48 1.52 1.94 0.02
CA TRP A 48 1.10 0.55 0.17
C TRP A 48 2.26 -0.37 0.60
N TRP A 49 3.44 -0.23 -0.01
CA TRP A 49 4.60 -1.06 0.33
C TRP A 49 5.10 -0.81 1.76
N HIS A 50 5.14 0.44 2.22
CA HIS A 50 5.47 0.74 3.62
C HIS A 50 4.51 0.03 4.60
N ASP A 51 3.22 0.16 4.32
CA ASP A 51 2.14 -0.44 5.09
C ASP A 51 2.20 -1.98 5.07
N HIS A 52 2.46 -2.57 3.91
CA HIS A 52 2.64 -4.01 3.73
C HIS A 52 3.85 -4.53 4.51
N SER A 53 5.02 -3.89 4.37
CA SER A 53 6.23 -4.26 5.10
C SER A 53 6.03 -4.20 6.61
N ALA A 54 5.34 -3.17 7.12
CA ALA A 54 5.00 -3.09 8.54
C ALA A 54 4.13 -4.27 9.00
N ARG A 55 3.11 -4.65 8.23
CA ARG A 55 2.26 -5.83 8.53
C ARG A 55 3.05 -7.13 8.50
N VAL A 56 3.99 -7.29 7.57
CA VAL A 56 4.89 -8.45 7.50
C VAL A 56 5.76 -8.53 8.74
N ILE A 57 6.42 -7.44 9.11
CA ILE A 57 7.26 -7.38 10.31
C ILE A 57 6.45 -7.75 11.56
N GLU A 58 5.25 -7.18 11.73
CA GLU A 58 4.40 -7.49 12.89
C GLU A 58 3.90 -8.94 12.89
N GLY A 59 3.54 -9.49 11.73
CA GLY A 59 3.19 -10.91 11.59
C GLY A 59 4.34 -11.81 12.03
N LEU A 60 5.53 -11.58 11.49
CA LEU A 60 6.73 -12.37 11.79
C LEU A 60 7.13 -12.24 13.27
N ARG A 61 7.04 -11.05 13.87
CA ARG A 61 7.25 -10.84 15.32
C ARG A 61 6.26 -11.64 16.17
N ALA A 62 5.04 -11.84 15.68
CA ALA A 62 4.01 -12.64 16.33
C ALA A 62 4.06 -14.14 15.95
N GLY A 63 5.12 -14.59 15.27
CA GLY A 63 5.30 -15.99 14.85
C GLY A 63 4.33 -16.46 13.76
N ARG A 64 3.76 -15.53 12.98
CA ARG A 64 2.83 -15.83 11.90
C ARG A 64 3.35 -15.32 10.57
N GLN A 65 3.24 -16.11 9.51
CA GLN A 65 3.39 -15.60 8.16
C GLN A 65 2.03 -15.03 7.70
N PRO A 66 1.91 -13.74 7.37
CA PRO A 66 0.61 -13.13 7.08
C PRO A 66 0.01 -13.48 5.71
N TYR A 67 0.79 -14.12 4.82
CA TYR A 67 0.33 -14.59 3.50
C TYR A 67 1.12 -15.82 3.03
N ASP A 68 0.58 -16.58 2.07
CA ASP A 68 1.29 -17.70 1.47
C ASP A 68 2.37 -17.20 0.50
N VAL A 69 3.63 -17.53 0.76
CA VAL A 69 4.77 -17.11 -0.08
C VAL A 69 4.84 -17.84 -1.41
N ASN A 70 4.14 -18.97 -1.54
CA ASN A 70 4.10 -19.76 -2.77
C ASN A 70 2.89 -19.43 -3.64
N ASP A 71 1.94 -18.64 -3.15
CA ASP A 71 0.79 -18.18 -3.93
C ASP A 71 1.25 -17.13 -4.94
N PRO A 72 1.09 -17.36 -6.26
CA PRO A 72 1.45 -16.38 -7.29
C PRO A 72 0.77 -15.02 -7.12
N ALA A 73 -0.38 -14.95 -6.46
CA ALA A 73 -1.08 -13.70 -6.16
C ALA A 73 -0.34 -12.81 -5.13
N ASN A 74 0.66 -13.36 -4.45
CA ASN A 74 1.57 -12.65 -3.53
C ASN A 74 2.94 -12.35 -4.16
N SER A 75 3.12 -12.61 -5.47
CA SER A 75 4.29 -12.12 -6.20
C SER A 75 4.32 -10.58 -6.24
N THR A 76 5.51 -9.99 -6.26
CA THR A 76 5.69 -8.53 -6.33
C THR A 76 4.88 -7.92 -7.49
N ASP A 77 4.90 -8.56 -8.66
CA ASP A 77 4.17 -8.07 -9.84
C ASP A 77 2.65 -8.11 -9.64
N ALA A 78 2.12 -9.21 -9.08
CA ALA A 78 0.69 -9.31 -8.79
C ALA A 78 0.24 -8.31 -7.72
N LEU A 79 1.08 -8.04 -6.71
CA LEU A 79 0.83 -7.05 -5.69
C LEU A 79 0.85 -5.62 -6.27
N ASN A 80 1.81 -5.33 -7.16
CA ASN A 80 1.93 -4.06 -7.85
C ASN A 80 0.71 -3.79 -8.74
N GLU A 81 0.33 -4.76 -9.59
CA GLU A 81 -0.81 -4.63 -10.49
C GLU A 81 -2.13 -4.47 -9.73
N ARG A 82 -2.32 -5.25 -8.66
CA ARG A 82 -3.52 -5.14 -7.82
C ARG A 82 -3.60 -3.78 -7.15
N THR A 83 -2.52 -3.34 -6.52
CA THR A 83 -2.46 -2.05 -5.81
C THR A 83 -2.65 -0.89 -6.77
N HIS A 84 -2.01 -0.91 -7.93
CA HIS A 84 -2.20 0.11 -8.96
C HIS A 84 -3.69 0.21 -9.35
N ARG A 85 -4.33 -0.91 -9.66
CA ARG A 85 -5.76 -0.97 -10.01
C ARG A 85 -6.68 -0.47 -8.89
N GLU A 86 -6.37 -0.76 -7.63
CA GLU A 86 -7.15 -0.29 -6.47
C GLU A 86 -7.08 1.23 -6.26
N HIS A 87 -6.02 1.88 -6.77
CA HIS A 87 -5.74 3.31 -6.60
C HIS A 87 -5.85 4.13 -7.89
N LEU A 88 -6.27 3.53 -9.01
CA LEU A 88 -6.45 4.23 -10.29
C LEU A 88 -7.32 5.48 -10.17
N ASP A 89 -8.43 5.38 -9.45
CA ASP A 89 -9.43 6.44 -9.29
C ASP A 89 -9.17 7.35 -8.07
N ASP A 90 -8.11 7.10 -7.29
CA ASP A 90 -7.82 7.92 -6.13
C ASP A 90 -7.27 9.30 -6.56
N PRO A 91 -7.73 10.39 -5.93
CA PRO A 91 -7.25 11.72 -6.28
C PRO A 91 -5.83 11.96 -5.71
N PRO A 92 -5.02 12.81 -6.34
CA PRO A 92 -3.61 13.02 -5.97
C PRO A 92 -3.42 13.47 -4.51
N GLU A 93 -4.35 14.25 -3.97
CA GLU A 93 -4.34 14.68 -2.56
C GLU A 93 -4.41 13.48 -1.60
N LEU A 94 -5.19 12.46 -1.96
CA LEU A 94 -5.35 11.25 -1.15
C LEU A 94 -4.09 10.39 -1.19
N THR A 95 -3.48 10.21 -2.36
CA THR A 95 -2.26 9.40 -2.50
C THR A 95 -1.05 10.07 -1.87
N ARG A 96 -0.94 11.41 -1.97
CA ARG A 96 0.04 12.21 -1.23
C ARG A 96 -0.12 12.03 0.27
N ARG A 97 -1.33 12.24 0.78
CA ARG A 97 -1.60 12.06 2.21
C ARG A 97 -1.22 10.67 2.68
N ALA A 98 -1.59 9.63 1.92
CA ALA A 98 -1.24 8.25 2.24
C ALA A 98 0.30 8.05 2.30
N PHE A 99 1.05 8.59 1.33
CA PHE A 99 2.51 8.55 1.33
C PHE A 99 3.11 9.26 2.56
N ASP A 100 2.68 10.49 2.86
CA ASP A 100 3.15 11.27 4.01
C ASP A 100 2.87 10.58 5.35
N GLU A 101 1.79 9.81 5.40
CA GLU A 101 1.37 9.07 6.56
C GLU A 101 2.09 7.72 6.69
N SER A 102 2.47 7.09 5.59
CA SER A 102 2.94 5.70 5.53
C SER A 102 4.29 5.43 6.22
N PHE A 103 5.15 6.44 6.34
CA PHE A 103 6.48 6.31 6.95
C PHE A 103 6.56 6.92 8.36
N LYS A 104 5.47 7.53 8.84
CA LYS A 104 5.38 8.01 10.23
C LYS A 104 5.22 6.81 11.16
N PRO A 105 5.90 6.79 12.32
CA PRO A 105 5.66 5.76 13.32
C PRO A 105 4.16 5.73 13.63
N ALA A 106 3.52 4.58 13.42
CA ALA A 106 2.13 4.41 13.85
C ALA A 106 2.09 4.70 15.35
N ALA A 107 1.34 5.73 15.73
CA ALA A 107 1.02 5.98 17.13
C ALA A 107 0.12 4.82 17.60
N GLY A 108 0.72 3.70 18.00
CA GLY A 108 0.11 2.63 18.81
C GLY A 108 -1.15 1.92 18.28
N GLY A 109 -1.59 2.15 17.04
CA GLY A 109 -2.80 1.55 16.49
C GLY A 109 -2.51 0.91 15.14
N ALA A 110 -2.83 -0.38 15.01
CA ALA A 110 -2.92 -1.03 13.71
C ALA A 110 -3.80 -0.17 12.80
N ARG A 111 -3.21 0.46 11.78
CA ARG A 111 -4.00 1.09 10.72
C ARG A 111 -4.80 -0.03 10.07
N ALA A 112 -6.10 -0.03 10.35
CA ALA A 112 -7.08 -0.78 9.59
C ALA A 112 -6.76 -0.50 8.13
N GLY A 113 -6.42 -1.56 7.39
CA GLY A 113 -6.01 -1.45 5.99
C GLY A 113 -6.99 -0.56 5.26
N ASN A 114 -6.46 0.37 4.46
CA ASN A 114 -7.21 1.31 3.64
C ASN A 114 -8.51 0.65 3.16
N GLY A 115 -9.61 1.11 3.76
CA GLY A 115 -10.90 0.41 3.82
C GLY A 115 -11.64 0.36 2.49
N ARG A 116 -11.06 -0.30 1.48
CA ARG A 116 -11.74 -0.63 0.22
C ARG A 116 -11.65 -2.11 -0.17
N GLY A 117 -10.86 -2.92 0.54
CA GLY A 117 -10.80 -4.39 0.31
C GLY A 117 -11.96 -5.20 0.92
N ALA A 118 -12.80 -4.60 1.77
CA ALA A 118 -13.81 -5.35 2.55
C ALA A 118 -15.23 -5.36 1.94
N VAL A 119 -15.50 -4.66 0.83
CA VAL A 119 -16.86 -4.50 0.28
C VAL A 119 -17.00 -5.17 -1.09
N ARG A 120 -16.63 -6.45 -1.25
CA ARG A 120 -17.22 -7.36 -2.26
C ARG A 120 -17.10 -8.83 -1.87
N ARG A 121 -17.67 -9.19 -0.70
CA ARG A 121 -18.12 -10.58 -0.46
C ARG A 121 -19.57 -10.55 0.00
N ARG A 122 -20.49 -10.20 -0.91
CA ARG A 122 -21.90 -10.59 -0.77
C ARG A 122 -22.14 -11.86 -1.56
N SER A 123 -22.13 -12.96 -0.82
CA SER A 123 -23.04 -14.11 -0.92
C SER A 123 -23.49 -14.56 -2.32
N LEU A 124 -22.81 -15.56 -2.86
CA LEU A 124 -23.49 -16.63 -3.59
C LEU A 124 -23.64 -17.82 -2.64
N ALA A 125 -24.59 -17.68 -1.71
CA ALA A 125 -25.12 -18.82 -0.98
C ALA A 125 -26.20 -19.46 -1.84
N VAL A 126 -25.91 -20.70 -2.23
CA VAL A 126 -26.78 -21.72 -2.81
C VAL A 126 -28.24 -21.56 -2.37
N ALA A 127 -29.12 -21.19 -3.31
CA ALA A 127 -30.55 -21.39 -3.16
C ALA A 127 -30.88 -22.86 -3.50
N GLY A 128 -30.74 -23.71 -2.50
CA GLY A 128 -31.33 -25.03 -2.47
C GLY A 128 -32.62 -25.01 -1.63
N ARG A 129 -33.71 -25.43 -2.27
CA ARG A 129 -35.00 -25.96 -1.73
C ARG A 129 -36.20 -25.01 -1.59
N GLY A 130 -37.31 -25.51 -2.17
CA GLY A 130 -38.71 -25.20 -1.85
C GLY A 130 -39.56 -25.22 -3.13
N GLY A 131 -40.06 -26.37 -3.59
CA GLY A 131 -41.42 -26.91 -3.28
C GLY A 131 -42.27 -26.81 -4.57
N ALA A 132 -43.15 -27.72 -4.97
CA ALA A 132 -43.83 -28.85 -4.33
C ALA A 132 -44.01 -29.97 -5.38
#